data_AF-A0A0D1D6Q6-F1
#
_entry.id   AF-A0A0D1D6Q6-F1
#
_cell.length_a   1.000
_cell.length_b   1.000
_cell.length_c   1.000
_cell.angle_alpha   90.00
_cell.angle_beta   90.00
_cell.angle_gamma   90.00
#
_symmetry.space_group_name_H-M   'P 1'
#
loop_
_entity.id
_entity.type
_entity.pdbx_description
1 polymer ?
#
loop_
_entity_poly.entity_id
_entity_poly.type
_entity_poly.pdbx_seq_one_letter_code
_entity_poly.pdbx_strand_id
1 'polypeptide(L)'
;MSGFIATVRSRIPTPGLGRAVIVAASMIAYLAFPVLAQDGTGPMPENAEARNYGGGWNCALGYRVNSEECVAIDIPENAYATGRSYGSGWACRRGYEDAGGTSCAAIPVPDNAFLRSSGFDWQCDRGYRQDRETCLPIVLPDNAYLSDDTSGSGWTCERGFTASSSTCVPIAVPENGYLTNADYGDEWACERGFFEIDGRCDPIALPANAFLDTASYGPGWRCERGFKTVDTTCIEIDLPANAHLDRTGNTWRCDRGFQLADGECVLGR
;
A
#
# COMPACT_ATOMS: atom_id res chain seq x y z
N MET A 1 57.94 -3.13 -33.10
CA MET A 1 56.99 -4.24 -33.33
C MET A 1 56.17 -3.85 -34.54
N SER A 2 56.61 -4.30 -35.72
CA SER A 2 55.95 -5.39 -36.47
C SER A 2 54.57 -4.95 -36.97
N GLY A 3 54.26 -4.89 -38.26
CA GLY A 3 55.00 -5.26 -39.45
C GLY A 3 54.03 -5.21 -40.63
N PHE A 4 54.47 -4.52 -41.68
CA PHE A 4 54.36 -4.85 -43.10
C PHE A 4 53.05 -5.33 -43.80
N ILE A 5 52.75 -4.57 -44.87
CA ILE A 5 52.51 -4.97 -46.28
C ILE A 5 51.24 -5.75 -46.61
N ALA A 6 50.41 -5.17 -47.48
CA ALA A 6 50.12 -5.75 -48.79
C ALA A 6 49.38 -4.78 -49.71
N THR A 7 50.02 -4.54 -50.85
CA THR A 7 49.49 -3.99 -52.11
C THR A 7 48.28 -4.77 -52.62
N VAL A 8 47.26 -4.08 -53.17
CA VAL A 8 46.31 -4.69 -54.10
C VAL A 8 46.11 -3.83 -55.35
N ARG A 9 46.11 -4.55 -56.46
CA ARG A 9 46.11 -4.17 -57.87
C ARG A 9 44.85 -3.44 -58.32
N SER A 10 45.06 -2.52 -59.25
CA SER A 10 44.07 -1.95 -60.17
C SER A 10 43.61 -2.96 -61.22
N ARG A 11 42.33 -2.91 -61.62
CA ARG A 11 41.77 -3.18 -62.97
C ARG A 11 40.29 -2.72 -62.95
N ILE A 12 40.03 -1.52 -63.46
CA ILE A 12 39.47 -1.19 -64.80
C ILE A 12 38.04 -1.73 -65.00
N PRO A 13 37.06 -0.84 -65.29
CA PRO A 13 35.63 -1.14 -65.46
C PRO A 13 35.31 -1.52 -66.89
N THR A 14 34.09 -2.01 -67.16
CA THR A 14 33.28 -1.72 -68.36
C THR A 14 31.92 -2.47 -68.28
N PRO A 15 30.91 -2.06 -69.06
CA PRO A 15 29.57 -1.83 -68.53
C PRO A 15 28.51 -2.75 -69.16
N GLY A 16 27.29 -2.61 -68.65
CA GLY A 16 26.18 -2.33 -69.56
C GLY A 16 25.02 -3.29 -69.50
N LEU A 17 23.84 -2.67 -69.64
CA LEU A 17 22.53 -3.21 -69.97
C LEU A 17 21.83 -3.86 -68.76
N GLY A 18 20.86 -3.22 -68.12
CA GLY A 18 19.84 -2.35 -68.69
C GLY A 18 18.51 -3.07 -68.62
N ARG A 19 17.70 -2.66 -67.64
CA ARG A 19 16.23 -2.64 -67.62
C ARG A 19 15.49 -3.93 -68.02
N ALA A 20 14.85 -4.53 -67.02
CA ALA A 20 13.41 -4.75 -67.07
C ALA A 20 12.86 -4.86 -65.64
N VAL A 21 12.20 -3.79 -65.20
CA VAL A 21 11.39 -3.78 -63.98
C VAL A 21 10.10 -4.53 -64.31
N ILE A 22 9.85 -5.66 -63.64
CA ILE A 22 8.53 -6.28 -63.57
C ILE A 22 8.13 -6.25 -62.09
N VAL A 23 7.35 -5.24 -61.71
CA VAL A 23 6.64 -5.22 -60.43
C VAL A 23 5.40 -6.08 -60.63
N ALA A 24 5.47 -7.34 -60.18
CA ALA A 24 4.27 -8.17 -60.03
C ALA A 24 3.59 -7.78 -58.71
N ALA A 25 2.49 -7.04 -58.81
CA ALA A 25 1.63 -6.74 -57.66
C ALA A 25 0.83 -8.01 -57.29
N SER A 26 1.36 -8.80 -56.37
CA SER A 26 0.64 -9.90 -55.73
C SER A 26 -0.30 -9.33 -54.66
N MET A 27 -1.57 -9.11 -54.99
CA MET A 27 -2.62 -8.89 -54.00
C MET A 27 -2.89 -10.20 -53.25
N ILE A 28 -2.33 -10.32 -52.05
CA ILE A 28 -2.76 -11.34 -51.07
C ILE A 28 -4.08 -10.84 -50.48
N ALA A 29 -5.20 -11.39 -50.95
CA ALA A 29 -6.49 -11.18 -50.32
C ALA A 29 -6.49 -11.90 -48.97
N TYR A 30 -6.28 -11.14 -47.88
CA TYR A 30 -6.59 -11.60 -46.54
C TYR A 30 -8.11 -11.76 -46.44
N LEU A 31 -8.62 -12.96 -46.72
CA LEU A 31 -9.92 -13.36 -46.25
C LEU A 31 -9.83 -13.46 -44.72
N ALA A 32 -10.23 -12.38 -44.05
CA ALA A 32 -10.59 -12.46 -42.65
C ALA A 32 -11.83 -13.36 -42.57
N PHE A 33 -11.63 -14.66 -42.38
CA PHE A 33 -12.71 -15.52 -41.94
C PHE A 33 -13.19 -14.95 -40.60
N PRO A 34 -14.48 -14.55 -40.48
CA PRO A 34 -15.00 -14.22 -39.18
C PRO A 34 -14.90 -15.49 -38.33
N VAL A 35 -14.01 -15.48 -37.34
CA VAL A 35 -14.05 -16.47 -36.27
C VAL A 35 -15.33 -16.19 -35.50
N LEU A 36 -16.41 -16.89 -35.86
CA LEU A 36 -17.65 -16.86 -35.09
C LEU A 36 -17.42 -17.65 -33.81
N ALA A 37 -16.93 -16.99 -32.77
CA ALA A 37 -17.15 -17.41 -31.40
C ALA A 37 -18.53 -16.89 -30.95
N GLN A 38 -19.61 -17.33 -31.62
CA GLN A 38 -20.98 -17.06 -31.19
C GLN A 38 -21.58 -18.32 -30.55
N ASP A 39 -20.99 -18.73 -29.42
CA ASP A 39 -21.60 -19.77 -28.60
C ASP A 39 -22.95 -19.27 -28.06
N GLY A 40 -23.98 -20.11 -28.16
CA GLY A 40 -25.29 -19.83 -27.59
C GLY A 40 -26.26 -19.03 -28.46
N THR A 41 -26.10 -19.03 -29.79
CA THR A 41 -27.09 -18.49 -30.75
C THR A 41 -27.79 -19.61 -31.51
N GLY A 42 -29.13 -19.69 -31.45
CA GLY A 42 -29.90 -20.75 -32.09
C GLY A 42 -31.11 -21.19 -31.26
N PRO A 43 -31.79 -22.29 -31.63
CA PRO A 43 -32.78 -22.91 -30.75
C PRO A 43 -32.12 -23.30 -29.42
N MET A 44 -32.83 -23.10 -28.31
CA MET A 44 -32.31 -23.40 -26.97
C MET A 44 -32.28 -24.93 -26.77
N PRO A 45 -31.10 -25.54 -26.56
CA PRO A 45 -30.99 -26.98 -26.32
C PRO A 45 -31.40 -27.34 -24.88
N GLU A 46 -31.42 -28.64 -24.57
CA GLU A 46 -31.60 -29.12 -23.19
C GLU A 46 -30.44 -28.66 -22.29
N ASN A 47 -30.70 -28.45 -21.00
CA ASN A 47 -29.73 -27.94 -20.03
C ASN A 47 -29.15 -26.55 -20.35
N ALA A 48 -29.90 -25.74 -21.10
CA ALA A 48 -29.62 -24.33 -21.34
C ALA A 48 -30.69 -23.41 -20.72
N GLU A 49 -30.27 -22.20 -20.36
CA GLU A 49 -31.09 -21.12 -19.84
C GLU A 49 -31.00 -19.89 -20.76
N ALA A 50 -32.14 -19.23 -20.96
CA ALA A 50 -32.20 -18.02 -21.78
C ALA A 50 -31.39 -16.88 -21.13
N ARG A 51 -30.63 -16.13 -21.94
CA ARG A 51 -29.90 -14.96 -21.44
C ARG A 51 -30.85 -13.85 -21.02
N ASN A 52 -30.54 -13.17 -19.92
CA ASN A 52 -31.31 -12.02 -19.44
C ASN A 52 -31.18 -10.78 -20.34
N TYR A 53 -30.21 -10.74 -21.26
CA TYR A 53 -29.99 -9.66 -22.21
C TYR A 53 -29.23 -10.17 -23.46
N GLY A 54 -29.34 -9.46 -24.58
CA GLY A 54 -28.51 -9.71 -25.77
C GLY A 54 -28.94 -10.86 -26.69
N GLY A 55 -30.04 -11.57 -26.37
CA GLY A 55 -30.51 -12.72 -27.15
C GLY A 55 -29.61 -13.96 -27.02
N GLY A 56 -30.19 -15.14 -27.26
CA GLY A 56 -29.49 -16.43 -27.12
C GLY A 56 -29.60 -17.07 -25.74
N TRP A 57 -28.76 -18.06 -25.48
CA TRP A 57 -28.80 -18.91 -24.30
C TRP A 57 -27.40 -19.14 -23.70
N ASN A 58 -27.34 -19.50 -22.42
CA ASN A 58 -26.16 -20.01 -21.74
C ASN A 58 -26.47 -21.41 -21.21
N CYS A 59 -25.46 -22.27 -21.06
CA CYS A 59 -25.68 -23.54 -20.38
C CYS A 59 -26.04 -23.31 -18.91
N ALA A 60 -26.97 -24.12 -18.40
CA ALA A 60 -27.35 -24.14 -17.01
C ALA A 60 -26.14 -24.48 -16.12
N LEU A 61 -26.19 -24.11 -14.84
CA LEU A 61 -25.11 -24.37 -13.90
C LEU A 61 -24.76 -25.87 -13.86
N GLY A 62 -23.47 -26.20 -14.04
CA GLY A 62 -22.97 -27.58 -14.13
C GLY A 62 -22.91 -28.13 -15.56
N TYR A 63 -23.25 -27.33 -16.56
CA TYR A 63 -23.14 -27.67 -17.97
C TYR A 63 -22.24 -26.67 -18.70
N ARG A 64 -21.64 -27.10 -19.80
CA ARG A 64 -20.79 -26.26 -20.66
C ARG A 64 -21.18 -26.42 -22.13
N VAL A 65 -20.92 -25.38 -22.90
CA VAL A 65 -21.17 -25.39 -24.35
C VAL A 65 -20.20 -26.36 -25.01
N ASN A 66 -20.75 -27.25 -25.83
CA ASN A 66 -20.00 -28.05 -26.78
C ASN A 66 -20.73 -28.02 -28.12
N SER A 67 -20.24 -27.18 -29.04
CA SER A 67 -20.91 -26.89 -30.30
C SER A 67 -22.33 -26.31 -30.07
N GLU A 68 -23.39 -27.01 -30.49
CA GLU A 68 -24.78 -26.56 -30.39
C GLU A 68 -25.52 -27.13 -29.16
N GLU A 69 -24.79 -27.82 -28.26
CA GLU A 69 -25.37 -28.51 -27.10
C GLU A 69 -24.73 -28.10 -25.77
N CYS A 70 -25.45 -28.34 -24.68
CA CYS A 70 -24.95 -28.20 -23.31
C CYS A 70 -24.62 -29.58 -22.72
N VAL A 71 -23.34 -29.87 -22.58
CA VAL A 71 -22.86 -31.14 -22.01
C VAL A 71 -22.56 -30.97 -20.52
N ALA A 72 -22.87 -31.99 -19.73
CA ALA A 72 -22.60 -31.99 -18.31
C ALA A 72 -21.09 -31.89 -18.04
N ILE A 73 -20.73 -31.06 -17.05
CA ILE A 73 -19.38 -30.99 -16.50
C ILE A 73 -19.25 -32.15 -15.51
N ASP A 74 -18.18 -32.93 -15.61
CA ASP A 74 -17.83 -33.90 -14.58
C ASP A 74 -17.29 -33.15 -13.36
N ILE A 75 -18.11 -33.04 -12.32
CA ILE A 75 -17.78 -32.31 -11.10
C ILE A 75 -17.37 -33.34 -10.06
N PRO A 76 -16.09 -33.39 -9.66
CA PRO A 76 -15.62 -34.37 -8.70
C PRO A 76 -16.19 -34.12 -7.30
N GLU A 77 -16.02 -35.09 -6.41
CA GLU A 77 -16.35 -34.92 -4.99
C GLU A 77 -15.62 -33.70 -4.42
N ASN A 78 -16.26 -33.00 -3.48
CA ASN A 78 -15.74 -31.77 -2.86
C ASN A 78 -15.51 -30.60 -3.83
N ALA A 79 -16.15 -30.60 -5.00
CA ALA A 79 -16.21 -29.46 -5.91
C ALA A 79 -17.62 -28.86 -6.02
N TYR A 80 -17.71 -27.71 -6.69
CA TYR A 80 -18.95 -27.07 -7.11
C TYR A 80 -18.79 -26.42 -8.50
N ALA A 81 -19.88 -26.36 -9.26
CA ALA A 81 -19.90 -25.70 -10.57
C ALA A 81 -19.68 -24.19 -10.44
N THR A 82 -18.83 -23.61 -11.29
CA THR A 82 -18.52 -22.16 -11.27
C THR A 82 -19.33 -21.35 -12.27
N GLY A 83 -20.01 -22.02 -13.21
CA GLY A 83 -20.68 -21.36 -14.34
C GLY A 83 -19.72 -20.75 -15.37
N ARG A 84 -18.41 -21.03 -15.27
CA ARG A 84 -17.43 -20.59 -16.26
C ARG A 84 -17.48 -21.49 -17.50
N SER A 85 -17.48 -20.88 -18.69
CA SER A 85 -17.46 -21.58 -19.98
C SER A 85 -16.07 -22.09 -20.38
N TYR A 86 -15.04 -21.74 -19.62
CA TYR A 86 -13.64 -22.10 -19.88
C TYR A 86 -13.01 -22.76 -18.64
N GLY A 87 -11.91 -23.50 -18.86
CA GLY A 87 -11.24 -24.26 -17.81
C GLY A 87 -12.00 -25.54 -17.43
N SER A 88 -11.85 -25.96 -16.17
CA SER A 88 -12.53 -27.14 -15.62
C SER A 88 -14.04 -26.96 -15.45
N GLY A 89 -14.51 -25.71 -15.35
CA GLY A 89 -15.93 -25.39 -15.11
C GLY A 89 -16.39 -25.62 -13.67
N TRP A 90 -15.51 -26.10 -12.80
CA TRP A 90 -15.75 -26.31 -11.37
C TRP A 90 -14.60 -25.74 -10.52
N ALA A 91 -14.86 -25.55 -9.23
CA ALA A 91 -13.87 -25.16 -8.24
C ALA A 91 -14.02 -26.03 -6.99
N CYS A 92 -12.92 -26.23 -6.26
CA CYS A 92 -12.95 -26.96 -5.00
C CYS A 92 -13.71 -26.19 -3.93
N ARG A 93 -14.42 -26.93 -3.08
CA ARG A 93 -15.08 -26.40 -1.90
C ARG A 93 -14.03 -25.93 -0.88
N ARG A 94 -14.47 -25.09 0.03
CA ARG A 94 -13.66 -24.62 1.18
C ARG A 94 -13.00 -25.82 1.89
N GLY A 95 -11.69 -25.77 2.08
CA GLY A 95 -10.90 -26.84 2.70
C GLY A 95 -10.35 -27.89 1.74
N TYR A 96 -10.54 -27.69 0.43
CA TYR A 96 -10.02 -28.57 -0.61
C TYR A 96 -9.26 -27.78 -1.67
N GLU A 97 -8.22 -28.39 -2.22
CA GLU A 97 -7.38 -27.85 -3.27
C GLU A 97 -7.42 -28.73 -4.53
N ASP A 98 -7.12 -28.12 -5.67
CA ASP A 98 -7.13 -28.81 -6.97
C ASP A 98 -5.98 -29.82 -7.06
N ALA A 99 -6.34 -31.09 -7.15
CA ALA A 99 -5.42 -32.20 -7.37
C ALA A 99 -5.45 -32.63 -8.84
N GLY A 100 -4.72 -31.88 -9.66
CA GLY A 100 -4.42 -32.25 -11.05
C GLY A 100 -5.54 -31.99 -12.07
N GLY A 101 -6.45 -31.06 -11.79
CA GLY A 101 -7.54 -30.66 -12.68
C GLY A 101 -8.66 -31.69 -12.82
N THR A 102 -8.65 -32.73 -11.98
CA THR A 102 -9.60 -33.85 -12.03
C THR A 102 -10.23 -34.18 -10.69
N SER A 103 -9.70 -33.67 -9.58
CA SER A 103 -10.19 -33.97 -8.24
C SER A 103 -9.90 -32.83 -7.27
N CYS A 104 -10.60 -32.83 -6.14
CA CYS A 104 -10.37 -31.91 -5.03
C CYS A 104 -9.86 -32.69 -3.82
N ALA A 105 -8.59 -32.51 -3.47
CA ALA A 105 -7.96 -33.13 -2.31
C ALA A 105 -8.16 -32.25 -1.07
N ALA A 106 -8.35 -32.86 0.10
CA ALA A 106 -8.47 -32.11 1.35
C ALA A 106 -7.13 -31.43 1.66
N ILE A 107 -7.18 -30.15 2.03
CA ILE A 107 -6.00 -29.39 2.45
C ILE A 107 -5.51 -29.98 3.78
N PRO A 108 -4.26 -30.44 3.89
CA PRO A 108 -3.72 -30.94 5.14
C PRO A 108 -3.51 -29.77 6.10
N VAL A 109 -4.37 -29.65 7.11
CA VAL A 109 -4.24 -28.67 8.18
C VAL A 109 -3.49 -29.34 9.35
N PRO A 110 -2.30 -28.86 9.72
CA PRO A 110 -1.52 -29.45 10.81
C PRO A 110 -2.14 -29.14 12.19
N ASP A 111 -1.60 -29.77 13.24
CA ASP A 111 -1.96 -29.44 14.62
C ASP A 111 -1.66 -27.97 14.93
N ASN A 112 -2.52 -27.34 15.74
CA ASN A 112 -2.45 -25.92 16.09
C ASN A 112 -2.57 -24.97 14.89
N ALA A 113 -3.40 -25.32 13.92
CA ALA A 113 -3.70 -24.52 12.74
C ALA A 113 -5.18 -24.58 12.37
N PHE A 114 -5.62 -23.58 11.60
CA PHE A 114 -6.96 -23.50 11.07
C PHE A 114 -6.97 -22.97 9.64
N LEU A 115 -8.01 -23.34 8.87
CA LEU A 115 -8.23 -22.80 7.54
C LEU A 115 -8.54 -21.31 7.61
N ARG A 116 -7.86 -20.49 6.79
CA ARG A 116 -8.15 -19.07 6.68
C ARG A 116 -9.57 -18.82 6.17
N SER A 117 -10.00 -17.57 6.22
CA SER A 117 -11.29 -17.16 5.66
C SER A 117 -11.41 -17.48 4.17
N SER A 118 -10.29 -17.46 3.42
CA SER A 118 -10.25 -17.88 2.01
C SER A 118 -10.74 -19.32 1.82
N GLY A 119 -10.42 -20.20 2.78
CA GLY A 119 -10.66 -21.63 2.70
C GLY A 119 -9.70 -22.43 1.85
N PHE A 120 -8.68 -21.79 1.25
CA PHE A 120 -7.75 -22.42 0.32
C PHE A 120 -6.30 -22.44 0.83
N ASP A 121 -6.11 -21.95 2.05
CA ASP A 121 -4.87 -22.01 2.80
C ASP A 121 -5.18 -22.05 4.30
N TRP A 122 -4.16 -22.31 5.11
CA TRP A 122 -4.26 -22.36 6.56
C TRP A 122 -3.30 -21.36 7.21
N GLN A 123 -3.53 -21.09 8.49
CA GLN A 123 -2.63 -20.34 9.35
C GLN A 123 -2.57 -20.97 10.73
N CYS A 124 -1.47 -20.75 11.44
CA CYS A 124 -1.34 -21.25 12.80
C CYS A 124 -2.32 -20.55 13.76
N ASP A 125 -2.71 -21.29 14.80
CA ASP A 125 -3.42 -20.74 15.95
C ASP A 125 -2.58 -19.67 16.65
N ARG A 126 -3.26 -18.76 17.34
CA ARG A 126 -2.58 -17.75 18.16
C ARG A 126 -1.66 -18.42 19.17
N GLY A 127 -0.40 -17.98 19.23
CA GLY A 127 0.62 -18.61 20.07
C GLY A 127 1.49 -19.62 19.33
N TYR A 128 1.24 -19.83 18.03
CA TYR A 128 2.05 -20.69 17.18
C TYR A 128 2.52 -19.93 15.94
N ARG A 129 3.72 -20.29 15.47
CA ARG A 129 4.30 -19.75 14.24
C ARG A 129 4.48 -20.86 13.21
N GLN A 130 4.34 -20.51 11.95
CA GLN A 130 4.53 -21.46 10.86
C GLN A 130 6.01 -21.79 10.69
N ASP A 131 6.35 -23.07 10.82
CA ASP A 131 7.61 -23.66 10.37
C ASP A 131 7.31 -24.72 9.31
N ARG A 132 7.49 -24.32 8.04
CA ARG A 132 7.14 -25.13 6.86
C ARG A 132 5.66 -25.56 6.88
N GLU A 133 5.42 -26.85 7.05
CA GLU A 133 4.10 -27.49 7.05
C GLU A 133 3.57 -27.74 8.47
N THR A 134 4.18 -27.12 9.48
CA THR A 134 3.82 -27.32 10.90
C THR A 134 3.70 -25.99 11.64
N CYS A 135 3.00 -26.02 12.76
CA CYS A 135 2.87 -24.90 13.68
C CYS A 135 3.64 -25.18 14.97
N LEU A 136 4.69 -24.41 15.21
CA LEU A 136 5.52 -24.53 16.41
C LEU A 136 5.13 -23.47 17.44
N PRO A 137 5.11 -23.81 18.74
CA PRO A 137 4.76 -22.86 19.78
C PRO A 137 5.75 -21.69 19.80
N ILE A 138 5.21 -20.49 19.98
CA ILE A 138 5.99 -19.27 20.16
C ILE A 138 6.48 -19.23 21.60
N VAL A 139 7.80 -19.15 21.78
CA VAL A 139 8.41 -18.92 23.08
C VAL A 139 8.41 -17.41 23.34
N LEU A 140 7.64 -16.96 24.33
CA LEU A 140 7.63 -15.56 24.76
C LEU A 140 8.85 -15.30 25.65
N PRO A 141 9.69 -14.30 25.33
CA PRO A 141 10.67 -13.80 26.28
C PRO A 141 9.98 -13.02 27.41
N ASP A 142 10.72 -12.72 28.48
CA ASP A 142 10.24 -11.85 29.55
C ASP A 142 9.86 -10.47 29.01
N ASN A 143 8.79 -9.88 29.54
CA ASN A 143 8.23 -8.58 29.13
C ASN A 143 7.76 -8.56 27.67
N ALA A 144 7.11 -9.63 27.21
CA ALA A 144 6.52 -9.74 25.88
C ALA A 144 5.11 -10.34 25.92
N TYR A 145 4.31 -10.02 24.91
CA TYR A 145 2.98 -10.59 24.69
C TYR A 145 2.81 -11.05 23.24
N LEU A 146 1.90 -11.99 23.01
CA LEU A 146 1.60 -12.50 21.67
C LEU A 146 1.01 -11.39 20.79
N SER A 147 1.56 -11.25 19.58
CA SER A 147 1.04 -10.34 18.56
C SER A 147 0.32 -11.12 17.46
N ASP A 148 -0.60 -10.45 16.77
CA ASP A 148 -1.29 -11.02 15.61
C ASP A 148 -0.50 -10.84 14.30
N ASP A 149 0.76 -10.38 14.40
CA ASP A 149 1.63 -10.21 13.25
C ASP A 149 2.11 -11.56 12.72
N THR A 150 1.60 -11.93 11.55
CA THR A 150 1.92 -13.18 10.86
C THR A 150 3.28 -13.18 10.15
N SER A 151 3.95 -12.03 10.05
CA SER A 151 5.20 -11.86 9.29
C SER A 151 6.45 -11.71 10.16
N GLY A 152 6.27 -11.52 11.47
CA GLY A 152 7.34 -11.30 12.44
C GLY A 152 7.58 -12.47 13.40
N SER A 153 8.06 -12.13 14.60
CA SER A 153 8.32 -13.07 15.70
C SER A 153 7.05 -13.69 16.31
N GLY A 154 5.88 -13.14 16.01
CA GLY A 154 4.59 -13.50 16.61
C GLY A 154 4.42 -13.03 18.05
N TRP A 155 5.29 -12.13 18.51
CA TRP A 155 5.19 -11.44 19.79
C TRP A 155 5.70 -10.01 19.69
N THR A 156 5.24 -9.16 20.60
CA THR A 156 5.65 -7.76 20.75
C THR A 156 6.06 -7.53 22.20
N CYS A 157 7.02 -6.63 22.42
CA CYS A 157 7.43 -6.26 23.77
C CYS A 157 6.33 -5.49 24.52
N GLU A 158 6.22 -5.73 25.82
CA GLU A 158 5.41 -4.93 26.70
C GLU A 158 5.85 -3.46 26.68
N ARG A 159 4.93 -2.56 27.02
CA ARG A 159 5.20 -1.13 27.06
C ARG A 159 6.40 -0.84 27.96
N GLY A 160 7.36 -0.07 27.46
CA GLY A 160 8.61 0.24 28.16
C GLY A 160 9.76 -0.71 27.85
N PHE A 161 9.54 -1.67 26.94
CA PHE A 161 10.57 -2.54 26.41
C PHE A 161 10.60 -2.48 24.88
N THR A 162 11.79 -2.67 24.32
CA THR A 162 12.01 -2.73 22.87
C THR A 162 12.66 -4.06 22.50
N ALA A 163 12.41 -4.52 21.28
CA ALA A 163 12.89 -5.80 20.80
C ALA A 163 14.39 -5.73 20.49
N SER A 164 15.18 -6.53 21.20
CA SER A 164 16.59 -6.74 20.90
C SER A 164 16.83 -8.23 20.69
N SER A 165 17.03 -8.60 19.43
CA SER A 165 17.14 -10.01 19.00
C SER A 165 15.92 -10.84 19.44
N SER A 166 16.11 -11.80 20.34
CA SER A 166 15.06 -12.68 20.86
C SER A 166 14.61 -12.30 22.28
N THR A 167 14.82 -11.05 22.69
CA THR A 167 14.51 -10.56 24.04
C THR A 167 13.90 -9.18 24.01
N CYS A 168 13.13 -8.84 25.05
CA CYS A 168 12.66 -7.50 25.30
C CYS A 168 13.55 -6.83 26.33
N VAL A 169 14.20 -5.74 25.93
CA VAL A 169 15.10 -4.96 26.80
C VAL A 169 14.43 -3.65 27.19
N PRO A 170 14.61 -3.15 28.42
CA PRO A 170 14.01 -1.89 28.84
C PRO A 170 14.42 -0.73 27.92
N ILE A 171 13.47 0.13 27.57
CA ILE A 171 13.75 1.39 26.89
C ILE A 171 14.39 2.34 27.91
N ALA A 172 15.57 2.86 27.57
CA ALA A 172 16.24 3.85 28.39
C ALA A 172 15.55 5.21 28.21
N VAL A 173 14.73 5.59 29.18
CA VAL A 173 14.09 6.91 29.22
C VAL A 173 14.97 7.86 30.03
N PRO A 174 15.42 9.00 29.47
CA PRO A 174 16.24 9.97 30.21
C PRO A 174 15.42 10.70 31.29
N GLU A 175 16.12 11.42 32.18
CA GLU A 175 15.47 12.34 33.11
C GLU A 175 14.65 13.39 32.34
N ASN A 176 13.44 13.70 32.82
CA ASN A 176 12.45 14.54 32.12
C ASN A 176 11.96 13.96 30.78
N GLY A 177 12.11 12.66 30.56
CA GLY A 177 11.46 11.92 29.47
C GLY A 177 10.32 11.04 29.96
N TYR A 178 9.41 10.67 29.06
CA TYR A 178 8.33 9.72 29.31
C TYR A 178 8.13 8.77 28.12
N LEU A 179 7.64 7.55 28.37
CA LEU A 179 7.31 6.58 27.34
C LEU A 179 6.10 7.02 26.52
N THR A 180 6.21 7.04 25.19
CA THR A 180 5.08 7.35 24.32
C THR A 180 4.08 6.20 24.25
N ASN A 181 2.87 6.48 23.74
CA ASN A 181 1.85 5.49 23.41
C ASN A 181 1.78 5.23 21.90
N ALA A 182 2.78 5.68 21.14
CA ALA A 182 2.69 5.68 19.70
C ALA A 182 2.99 4.27 19.17
N ASP A 183 2.14 3.75 18.30
CA ASP A 183 2.40 2.49 17.60
C ASP A 183 3.59 2.62 16.62
N TYR A 184 3.93 3.86 16.25
CA TYR A 184 5.02 4.22 15.35
C TYR A 184 5.67 5.53 15.81
N GLY A 185 6.99 5.63 15.63
CA GLY A 185 7.78 6.80 16.03
C GLY A 185 8.66 6.52 17.24
N ASP A 186 9.10 7.57 17.91
CA ASP A 186 10.02 7.47 19.05
C ASP A 186 9.33 6.82 20.26
N GLU A 187 10.01 5.88 20.92
CA GLU A 187 9.44 5.11 22.03
C GLU A 187 9.32 5.94 23.33
N TRP A 188 9.99 7.08 23.38
CA TRP A 188 9.89 8.06 24.46
C TRP A 188 9.93 9.48 23.88
N ALA A 189 9.44 10.44 24.66
CA ALA A 189 9.48 11.86 24.32
C ALA A 189 9.82 12.68 25.57
N CYS A 190 10.27 13.91 25.36
CA CYS A 190 10.54 14.83 26.47
C CYS A 190 9.26 15.37 27.09
N GLU A 191 9.26 15.48 28.42
CA GLU A 191 8.25 16.15 29.19
C GLU A 191 8.07 17.60 28.70
N ARG A 192 6.87 18.13 28.89
CA ARG A 192 6.57 19.51 28.49
C ARG A 192 7.52 20.48 29.19
N GLY A 193 8.20 21.31 28.40
CA GLY A 193 9.23 22.21 28.91
C GLY A 193 10.65 21.71 28.69
N PHE A 194 10.84 20.60 27.99
CA PHE A 194 12.14 20.05 27.62
C PHE A 194 12.21 19.72 26.13
N PHE A 195 13.40 19.82 25.53
CA PHE A 195 13.71 19.36 24.18
C PHE A 195 14.70 18.21 24.19
N GLU A 196 14.56 17.30 23.22
CA GLU A 196 15.53 16.25 23.00
C GLU A 196 16.82 16.82 22.39
N ILE A 197 17.94 16.59 23.06
CA ILE A 197 19.29 16.88 22.59
C ILE A 197 20.18 15.67 22.91
N ASP A 198 20.63 14.97 21.87
CA ASP A 198 21.50 13.80 21.97
C ASP A 198 20.98 12.73 22.96
N GLY A 199 19.68 12.42 22.92
CA GLY A 199 19.05 11.41 23.78
C GLY A 199 18.82 11.86 25.23
N ARG A 200 18.85 13.17 25.52
CA ARG A 200 18.53 13.77 26.82
C ARG A 200 17.45 14.82 26.65
N CYS A 201 16.63 15.01 27.69
CA CYS A 201 15.67 16.09 27.76
C CYS A 201 16.24 17.30 28.47
N ASP A 202 16.56 18.34 27.70
CA ASP A 202 17.10 19.61 28.19
C ASP A 202 16.01 20.66 28.37
N PRO A 203 16.03 21.44 29.46
CA PRO A 203 15.00 22.42 29.74
C PRO A 203 14.96 23.51 28.66
N ILE A 204 13.75 23.84 28.23
CA ILE A 204 13.49 24.96 27.33
C ILE A 204 13.84 26.25 28.06
N ALA A 205 14.75 27.02 27.48
CA ALA A 205 15.04 28.38 27.93
C ALA A 205 13.83 29.27 27.64
N LEU A 206 13.05 29.57 28.68
CA LEU A 206 11.86 30.40 28.57
C LEU A 206 12.24 31.89 28.73
N PRO A 207 12.12 32.71 27.67
CA PRO A 207 12.42 34.14 27.78
C PRO A 207 11.37 34.85 28.66
N ALA A 208 11.68 36.06 29.11
CA ALA A 208 10.71 36.89 29.84
C ALA A 208 9.47 37.15 28.98
N ASN A 209 8.29 37.18 29.61
CA ASN A 209 6.98 37.34 28.96
C ASN A 209 6.63 36.21 27.97
N ALA A 210 7.04 34.97 28.28
CA ALA A 210 6.69 33.78 27.51
C ALA A 210 6.17 32.65 28.41
N PHE A 211 5.40 31.75 27.80
CA PHE A 211 4.92 30.53 28.43
C PHE A 211 5.12 29.32 27.52
N LEU A 212 5.19 28.12 28.12
CA LEU A 212 5.35 26.87 27.38
C LEU A 212 4.16 26.63 26.45
N ASP A 213 4.44 26.36 25.18
CA ASP A 213 3.43 26.09 24.16
C ASP A 213 3.25 24.58 23.99
N THR A 214 2.02 24.14 23.76
CA THR A 214 1.69 22.74 23.52
C THR A 214 1.76 22.36 22.05
N ALA A 215 2.02 23.32 21.16
CA ALA A 215 2.19 23.05 19.74
C ALA A 215 3.36 22.09 19.50
N SER A 216 3.15 21.07 18.67
CA SER A 216 4.17 20.07 18.29
C SER A 216 5.25 20.62 17.36
N TYR A 217 5.22 21.91 17.04
CA TYR A 217 6.13 22.59 16.13
C TYR A 217 6.54 23.95 16.70
N GLY A 218 7.72 24.43 16.34
CA GLY A 218 8.27 25.70 16.82
C GLY A 218 9.14 25.55 18.07
N PRO A 219 9.41 26.65 18.78
CA PRO A 219 10.41 26.68 19.86
C PRO A 219 9.89 26.16 21.21
N GLY A 220 8.69 25.56 21.26
CA GLY A 220 8.12 24.96 22.49
C GLY A 220 7.66 25.97 23.53
N TRP A 221 7.66 27.26 23.18
CA TRP A 221 7.12 28.35 23.95
C TRP A 221 6.52 29.39 23.02
N ARG A 222 5.66 30.24 23.58
CA ARG A 222 5.06 31.39 22.89
C ARG A 222 4.99 32.58 23.82
N CYS A 223 4.99 33.77 23.24
CA CYS A 223 4.89 35.00 24.00
C CYS A 223 3.54 35.13 24.69
N GLU A 224 3.52 35.75 25.86
CA GLU A 224 2.31 36.21 26.53
C GLU A 224 1.55 37.21 25.65
N ARG A 225 0.23 37.32 25.88
CA ARG A 225 -0.61 38.27 25.14
C ARG A 225 -0.10 39.70 25.37
N GLY A 226 0.12 40.45 24.30
CA GLY A 226 0.73 41.78 24.34
C GLY A 226 2.21 41.78 23.94
N PHE A 227 2.82 40.61 23.75
CA PHE A 227 4.20 40.46 23.33
C PHE A 227 4.30 39.71 21.99
N LYS A 228 5.29 40.05 21.17
CA LYS A 228 5.60 39.38 19.90
C LYS A 228 6.99 38.77 19.94
N THR A 229 7.16 37.65 19.24
CA THR A 229 8.47 36.98 19.12
C THR A 229 9.38 37.79 18.19
N VAL A 230 10.55 38.15 18.69
CA VAL A 230 11.67 38.68 17.90
C VAL A 230 12.91 37.89 18.28
N ASP A 231 13.48 37.20 17.30
CA ASP A 231 14.52 36.18 17.48
C ASP A 231 14.12 35.14 18.53
N THR A 232 14.78 35.11 19.68
CA THR A 232 14.54 34.18 20.79
C THR A 232 13.92 34.87 22.01
N THR A 233 13.32 36.06 21.84
CA THR A 233 12.77 36.87 22.94
C THR A 233 11.35 37.34 22.65
N CYS A 234 10.64 37.72 23.72
CA CYS A 234 9.32 38.32 23.64
C CYS A 234 9.42 39.82 23.93
N ILE A 235 9.13 40.62 22.91
CA ILE A 235 9.17 42.08 22.98
C ILE A 235 7.73 42.60 23.02
N GLU A 236 7.47 43.60 23.85
CA GLU A 236 6.15 44.23 23.97
C GLU A 236 5.70 44.79 22.61
N ILE A 237 4.42 44.59 22.31
CA ILE A 237 3.80 45.12 21.11
C ILE A 237 3.47 46.58 21.39
N ASP A 238 4.12 47.48 20.64
CA ASP A 238 3.66 48.86 20.53
C ASP A 238 2.33 48.86 19.78
N LEU A 239 1.25 49.13 20.51
CA LEU A 239 -0.11 49.07 19.99
C LEU A 239 -0.55 50.47 19.56
N PRO A 240 -0.66 50.75 18.25
CA PRO A 240 -1.04 52.08 17.77
C PRO A 240 -2.49 52.41 18.12
N ALA A 241 -2.83 53.70 18.06
CA ALA A 241 -4.21 54.15 18.24
C ALA A 241 -5.15 53.51 17.21
N ASN A 242 -6.39 53.20 17.63
CA ASN A 242 -7.42 52.54 16.81
C ASN A 242 -7.02 51.12 16.34
N ALA A 243 -6.26 50.40 17.17
CA ALA A 243 -5.93 49.00 16.98
C ALA A 243 -6.22 48.17 18.22
N HIS A 244 -6.42 46.87 18.02
CA HIS A 244 -6.55 45.89 19.10
C HIS A 244 -5.66 44.67 18.82
N LEU A 245 -5.23 44.02 19.90
CA LEU A 245 -4.56 42.72 19.82
C LEU A 245 -5.50 41.68 19.20
N ASP A 246 -4.97 40.88 18.28
CA ASP A 246 -5.76 39.86 17.61
C ASP A 246 -6.13 38.69 18.54
N ARG A 247 -6.73 37.63 17.99
CA ARG A 247 -7.12 36.45 18.77
C ARG A 247 -5.93 35.77 19.44
N THR A 248 -4.78 35.70 18.77
CA THR A 248 -3.56 35.08 19.33
C THR A 248 -2.97 35.94 20.44
N GLY A 249 -3.12 37.27 20.33
CA GLY A 249 -2.55 38.22 21.27
C GLY A 249 -1.08 38.54 21.03
N ASN A 250 -0.46 37.94 20.02
CA ASN A 250 0.95 38.16 19.66
C ASN A 250 1.11 38.99 18.37
N THR A 251 0.01 39.53 17.86
CA THR A 251 -0.06 40.54 16.80
C THR A 251 -1.30 41.42 17.01
N TRP A 252 -1.46 42.47 16.21
CA TRP A 252 -2.57 43.40 16.29
C TRP A 252 -3.23 43.64 14.93
N ARG A 253 -4.45 44.17 14.95
CA ARG A 253 -5.19 44.59 13.75
C ARG A 253 -5.89 45.90 14.03
N CYS A 254 -6.14 46.67 12.97
CA CYS A 254 -6.92 47.89 13.08
C CYS A 254 -8.36 47.58 13.53
N ASP A 255 -8.90 48.51 14.31
CA ASP A 255 -10.30 48.51 14.70
C ASP A 255 -11.21 48.63 13.46
N ARG A 256 -12.47 48.23 13.62
CA ARG A 256 -13.45 48.32 12.54
C ARG A 256 -13.57 49.78 12.07
N GLY A 257 -13.41 50.00 10.77
CA GLY A 257 -13.44 51.33 10.16
C GLY A 257 -12.07 51.97 9.97
N PHE A 258 -10.98 51.31 10.41
CA PHE A 258 -9.61 51.76 10.20
C PHE A 258 -8.83 50.79 9.29
N GLN A 259 -7.86 51.32 8.56
CA GLN A 259 -6.98 50.58 7.65
C GLN A 259 -5.51 50.84 8.00
N LEU A 260 -4.66 49.83 7.78
CA LEU A 260 -3.23 49.91 8.04
C LEU A 260 -2.52 50.80 7.01
N ALA A 261 -1.86 51.86 7.46
CA ALA A 261 -1.01 52.73 6.66
C ALA A 261 0.22 53.17 7.48
N ASP A 262 1.42 52.97 6.94
CA ASP A 262 2.70 53.36 7.57
C ASP A 262 2.90 52.88 9.03
N GLY A 263 2.35 51.72 9.38
CA GLY A 263 2.44 51.16 10.73
C GLY A 263 1.38 51.68 11.71
N GLU A 264 0.47 52.54 11.26
CA GLU A 264 -0.64 53.08 12.05
C GLU A 264 -2.01 52.68 11.46
N CYS A 265 -3.06 52.87 12.25
CA CYS A 265 -4.44 52.67 11.84
C CYS A 265 -5.12 53.99 11.55
N VAL A 266 -5.37 54.25 10.27
CA VAL A 266 -6.03 55.48 9.78
C VAL A 266 -7.46 55.20 9.34
N LEU A 267 -8.35 56.18 9.44
CA LEU A 267 -9.77 56.01 9.07
C LEU A 267 -9.88 55.56 7.59
N GLY A 268 -10.51 54.40 7.37
CA GLY A 268 -10.78 53.87 6.04
C GLY A 268 -11.82 54.72 5.34
N ARG A 269 -11.53 55.12 4.09
CA ARG A 269 -12.52 55.76 3.20
C ARG A 269 -13.53 54.75 2.69
#